data_AF-A0A2K3NMA6-F1
#
_entry.id   AF-A0A2K3NMA6-F1
#
_cell.length_a   1.000
_cell.length_b   1.000
_cell.length_c   1.000
_cell.angle_alpha   90.00
_cell.angle_beta   90.00
_cell.angle_gamma   90.00
#
_symmetry.space_group_name_H-M   'P 1'
#
loop_
_entity.id
_entity.type
_entity.pdbx_description
1 polymer ?
#
loop_
_entity_poly.entity_id
_entity_poly.type
_entity_poly.pdbx_seq_one_letter_code
_entity_poly.pdbx_strand_id
1 'polypeptide(L)'
;MFRVQMGSDNKYISNYPYSLSSFPPGTEHVLSLKRTCQIQDIPFCYGIFAIFFGGRIKGVLLRSREVKIGKYDNLSDVAEQHRLQSLEKAKVIQWLCFTPPSTITNVKDVSKKLLLQALEHSNVLFREFALISMWRVPAMPIGAHTALGFLAEPLKQLAETLETSEHHNVFEDLREVEEWREYYSCDATYRKWLKIELENAEVLVSELSLEEKERAISAAKETLTASLSLLERRETQWLASTDNIYESAEPVFLELHATAMLCLPSGDCLCPDATVCTTLMSALYSSVGDEVVSNRQLMVKVSISSRDNYCIDIVLRCLAIFGDGFGPHDINDGGILSTILAAGFKGELPRFQAGVTMEISRLDAWYSNKDGILEFPATYIVKGLCRRCCLPEVILRCMQVSVSLMGSGVQPDSHDSLIELVGSPETRFLDLFSQQQLQARYYFLKNSLRVYPVLYLF
;
A
#
# COMPACT_ATOMS: atom_id res chain seq x y z
N MET A 1 -61.92 -9.86 1.86
CA MET A 1 -62.21 -8.70 1.00
C MET A 1 -61.58 -7.52 1.72
N PHE A 2 -60.41 -6.99 1.37
CA PHE A 2 -59.99 -6.43 0.09
C PHE A 2 -58.48 -6.60 -0.15
N ARG A 3 -58.13 -6.53 -1.42
CA ARG A 3 -56.83 -6.69 -2.08
C ARG A 3 -56.07 -5.35 -2.02
N VAL A 4 -54.78 -5.35 -1.73
CA VAL A 4 -53.89 -4.20 -2.03
C VAL A 4 -52.93 -4.63 -3.12
N GLN A 5 -52.93 -3.83 -4.19
CA GLN A 5 -52.26 -4.05 -5.46
C GLN A 5 -50.88 -3.39 -5.40
N MET A 6 -49.79 -4.17 -5.51
CA MET A 6 -48.44 -3.64 -5.70
C MET A 6 -48.29 -3.25 -7.17
N GLY A 7 -48.17 -1.94 -7.43
CA GLY A 7 -47.83 -1.38 -8.72
C GLY A 7 -46.37 -1.67 -9.07
N SER A 8 -46.19 -2.23 -10.26
CA SER A 8 -44.92 -2.49 -10.92
C SER A 8 -44.36 -1.22 -11.54
N ASP A 9 -43.21 -0.74 -11.05
CA ASP A 9 -42.34 0.17 -11.80
C ASP A 9 -40.89 -0.36 -11.76
N ASN A 10 -40.65 -1.39 -12.58
CA ASN A 10 -39.32 -1.86 -12.95
C ASN A 10 -38.85 -1.04 -14.16
N LYS A 11 -38.10 0.02 -13.92
CA LYS A 11 -37.20 0.62 -14.90
C LYS A 11 -35.90 0.93 -14.19
N TYR A 12 -34.93 0.02 -14.30
CA TYR A 12 -33.46 0.22 -14.22
C TYR A 12 -32.77 -1.14 -14.01
N ILE A 13 -33.06 -2.13 -14.86
CA ILE A 13 -32.20 -3.33 -14.99
C ILE A 13 -32.15 -3.70 -16.47
N SER A 14 -31.28 -3.02 -17.22
CA SER A 14 -30.75 -3.56 -18.48
C SER A 14 -29.42 -2.89 -18.75
N ASN A 15 -28.32 -3.57 -18.43
CA ASN A 15 -27.00 -3.48 -19.08
C ASN A 15 -25.99 -4.46 -18.42
N TYR A 16 -26.39 -5.73 -18.29
CA TYR A 16 -25.44 -6.84 -18.10
C TYR A 16 -25.76 -7.91 -19.15
N PRO A 17 -24.79 -8.36 -19.98
CA PRO A 17 -25.08 -9.26 -21.09
C PRO A 17 -25.00 -10.71 -20.62
N TYR A 18 -25.94 -11.18 -19.79
CA TYR A 18 -26.14 -12.63 -19.60
C TYR A 18 -27.63 -12.94 -19.36
N SER A 19 -28.27 -13.57 -20.34
CA SER A 19 -29.63 -14.10 -20.23
C SER A 19 -29.68 -15.29 -19.28
N LEU A 20 -30.73 -15.37 -18.45
CA LEU A 20 -30.97 -16.41 -17.44
C LEU A 20 -31.10 -17.87 -17.96
N SER A 21 -30.91 -18.12 -19.25
CA SER A 21 -31.16 -19.41 -19.90
C SER A 21 -29.92 -20.31 -20.07
N SER A 22 -28.73 -19.89 -19.61
CA SER A 22 -27.47 -20.63 -19.84
C SER A 22 -26.87 -21.26 -18.58
N PHE A 23 -27.70 -21.79 -17.67
CA PHE A 23 -27.20 -22.55 -16.52
C PHE A 23 -27.31 -24.06 -16.76
N PRO A 24 -26.26 -24.86 -16.49
CA PRO A 24 -26.35 -26.32 -16.53
C PRO A 24 -27.23 -26.87 -15.38
N PRO A 25 -27.71 -28.13 -15.47
CA PRO A 25 -28.59 -28.72 -14.46
C PRO A 25 -27.88 -28.81 -13.09
N GLY A 26 -28.49 -28.28 -12.03
CA GLY A 26 -27.92 -28.23 -10.66
C GLY A 26 -28.12 -26.90 -9.90
N THR A 27 -28.84 -25.95 -10.48
CA THR A 27 -29.02 -24.56 -9.99
C THR A 27 -29.97 -24.37 -8.81
N GLU A 28 -30.63 -25.41 -8.29
CA GLU A 28 -31.55 -25.28 -7.16
C GLU A 28 -30.86 -24.81 -5.86
N HIS A 29 -29.57 -25.12 -5.69
CA HIS A 29 -28.77 -24.62 -4.57
C HIS A 29 -28.41 -23.12 -4.65
N VAL A 30 -28.40 -22.53 -5.86
CA VAL A 30 -28.08 -21.11 -6.08
C VAL A 30 -29.22 -20.19 -5.60
N LEU A 31 -30.47 -20.65 -5.73
CA LEU A 31 -31.64 -19.95 -5.20
C LEU A 31 -31.74 -20.04 -3.68
N SER A 32 -31.23 -21.12 -3.08
CA SER A 32 -31.11 -21.28 -1.63
C SER A 32 -30.08 -20.30 -1.04
N LEU A 33 -28.87 -20.24 -1.61
CA LEU A 33 -27.80 -19.32 -1.17
C LEU A 33 -28.17 -17.84 -1.27
N LYS A 34 -28.95 -17.44 -2.29
CA LYS A 34 -29.50 -16.08 -2.41
C LYS A 34 -30.54 -15.74 -1.33
N ARG A 35 -31.24 -16.73 -0.77
CA ARG A 35 -32.25 -16.50 0.28
C ARG A 35 -31.66 -16.43 1.69
N THR A 36 -30.54 -17.12 1.93
CA THR A 36 -29.91 -17.15 3.27
C THR A 36 -28.95 -15.99 3.53
N CYS A 37 -28.38 -15.40 2.48
CA CYS A 37 -27.48 -14.26 2.62
C CYS A 37 -28.23 -12.95 2.40
N GLN A 38 -28.63 -12.29 3.49
CA GLN A 38 -29.17 -10.92 3.49
C GLN A 38 -28.09 -9.87 3.18
N ILE A 39 -27.27 -10.11 2.16
CA ILE A 39 -26.25 -9.16 1.69
C ILE A 39 -26.56 -8.88 0.22
N GLN A 40 -26.96 -7.65 -0.06
CA GLN A 40 -27.36 -7.15 -1.39
C GLN A 40 -26.19 -7.01 -2.39
N ASP A 41 -25.06 -7.71 -2.17
CA ASP A 41 -23.88 -7.63 -3.02
C ASP A 41 -23.74 -8.88 -3.90
N ILE A 42 -23.97 -8.68 -5.20
CA ILE A 42 -23.80 -9.65 -6.29
C ILE A 42 -22.42 -10.36 -6.30
N PRO A 43 -21.28 -9.76 -5.87
CA PRO A 43 -20.00 -10.44 -5.73
C PRO A 43 -20.04 -11.67 -4.79
N PHE A 44 -20.92 -11.66 -3.79
CA PHE A 44 -21.01 -12.70 -2.77
C PHE A 44 -21.47 -14.05 -3.33
N CYS A 45 -22.46 -14.05 -4.23
CA CYS A 45 -22.98 -15.26 -4.86
C CYS A 45 -21.97 -15.89 -5.84
N TYR A 46 -21.18 -15.07 -6.53
CA TYR A 46 -20.15 -15.53 -7.47
C TYR A 46 -18.93 -16.10 -6.77
N GLY A 47 -18.53 -15.53 -5.62
CA GLY A 47 -17.39 -15.99 -4.83
C GLY A 47 -17.55 -17.41 -4.28
N ILE A 48 -18.71 -17.71 -3.69
CA ILE A 48 -19.03 -19.08 -3.22
C ILE A 48 -19.05 -20.06 -4.40
N PHE A 49 -19.58 -19.65 -5.54
CA PHE A 49 -19.60 -20.47 -6.76
C PHE A 49 -18.20 -20.74 -7.32
N ALA A 50 -17.29 -19.75 -7.29
CA ALA A 50 -15.91 -19.89 -7.75
C ALA A 50 -15.05 -20.83 -6.88
N ILE A 51 -15.36 -20.90 -5.58
CA ILE A 51 -14.72 -21.82 -4.62
C ILE A 51 -15.19 -23.25 -4.84
N PHE A 52 -16.49 -23.45 -5.12
CA PHE A 52 -17.07 -24.77 -5.34
C PHE A 52 -16.74 -25.40 -6.71
N PHE A 53 -16.53 -24.61 -7.76
CA PHE A 53 -16.44 -25.10 -9.15
C PHE A 53 -15.11 -24.86 -9.88
N GLY A 54 -14.03 -24.52 -9.16
CA GLY A 54 -12.67 -24.60 -9.68
C GLY A 54 -12.11 -23.30 -10.25
N GLY A 55 -11.00 -22.86 -9.65
CA GLY A 55 -9.92 -22.11 -10.32
C GLY A 55 -10.06 -20.59 -10.48
N ARG A 56 -11.19 -19.96 -10.13
CA ARG A 56 -11.42 -18.52 -10.46
C ARG A 56 -11.22 -17.50 -9.33
N ILE A 57 -10.77 -17.90 -8.13
CA ILE A 57 -10.56 -16.96 -7.02
C ILE A 57 -9.45 -15.93 -7.32
N LYS A 58 -8.33 -16.36 -7.92
CA LYS A 58 -7.25 -15.44 -8.33
C LYS A 58 -7.75 -14.35 -9.27
N GLY A 59 -8.63 -14.68 -10.22
CA GLY A 59 -9.23 -13.70 -11.12
C GLY A 59 -10.18 -12.71 -10.41
N VAL A 60 -10.85 -13.15 -9.34
CA VAL A 60 -11.67 -12.24 -8.50
C VAL A 60 -10.77 -11.30 -7.70
N LEU A 61 -9.69 -11.81 -7.09
CA LEU A 61 -8.72 -11.01 -6.33
C LEU A 61 -7.93 -10.03 -7.20
N LEU A 62 -7.62 -10.40 -8.44
CA LEU A 62 -7.02 -9.47 -9.40
C LEU A 62 -8.00 -8.35 -9.77
N ARG A 63 -9.28 -8.68 -9.93
CA ARG A 63 -10.33 -7.70 -10.26
C ARG A 63 -10.69 -6.79 -9.09
N SER A 64 -10.62 -7.27 -7.85
CA SER A 64 -10.94 -6.45 -6.67
C SER A 64 -9.96 -5.30 -6.47
N ARG A 65 -8.75 -5.41 -7.03
CA ARG A 65 -7.72 -4.36 -7.01
C ARG A 65 -7.86 -3.34 -8.14
N GLU A 66 -8.74 -3.57 -9.09
CA GLU A 66 -8.92 -2.67 -10.24
C GLU A 66 -9.58 -1.36 -9.83
N VAL A 67 -9.13 -0.26 -10.43
CA VAL A 67 -9.72 1.05 -10.24
C VAL A 67 -11.11 1.04 -10.88
N LYS A 68 -12.13 1.45 -10.11
CA LYS A 68 -13.47 1.68 -10.67
C LYS A 68 -13.44 3.01 -11.42
N ILE A 69 -14.01 3.05 -12.63
CA ILE A 69 -14.14 4.29 -13.41
C ILE A 69 -14.97 5.29 -12.60
N GLY A 70 -14.31 6.35 -12.12
CA GLY A 70 -14.98 7.45 -11.46
C GLY A 70 -15.79 8.28 -12.46
N LYS A 71 -16.97 8.77 -12.06
CA LYS A 71 -17.56 9.94 -12.70
C LYS A 71 -16.91 11.15 -12.04
N TYR A 72 -15.83 11.62 -12.65
CA TYR A 72 -15.06 12.73 -12.11
C TYR A 72 -15.75 14.05 -12.44
N ASP A 73 -16.46 14.63 -11.47
CA ASP A 73 -17.13 15.92 -11.66
C ASP A 73 -16.16 17.11 -11.55
N ASN A 74 -15.04 16.97 -10.81
CA ASN A 74 -13.96 17.97 -10.65
C ASN A 74 -12.58 17.30 -10.49
N LEU A 75 -11.51 17.94 -11.00
CA LEU A 75 -10.12 17.43 -10.94
C LEU A 75 -9.56 17.31 -9.51
N SER A 76 -9.99 18.18 -8.59
CA SER A 76 -9.60 18.16 -7.18
C SER A 76 -10.16 16.96 -6.41
N ASP A 77 -11.23 16.34 -6.92
CA ASP A 77 -11.90 15.20 -6.28
C ASP A 77 -11.32 13.85 -6.75
N VAL A 78 -10.51 13.84 -7.83
CA VAL A 78 -10.03 12.59 -8.45
C VAL A 78 -9.08 11.83 -7.52
N ALA A 79 -8.11 12.52 -6.92
CA ALA A 79 -7.14 11.89 -5.99
C ALA A 79 -7.84 11.40 -4.71
N GLU A 80 -8.79 12.17 -4.16
CA GLU A 80 -9.53 11.77 -2.97
C GLU A 80 -10.47 10.58 -3.25
N GLN A 81 -11.19 10.60 -4.38
CA GLN A 81 -11.99 9.46 -4.81
C GLN A 81 -11.13 8.21 -5.01
N HIS A 82 -9.93 8.37 -5.59
CA HIS A 82 -8.98 7.28 -5.76
C HIS A 82 -8.56 6.67 -4.41
N ARG A 83 -8.34 7.50 -3.38
CA ARG A 83 -8.09 7.04 -2.01
C ARG A 83 -9.27 6.32 -1.39
N LEU A 84 -10.50 6.80 -1.61
CA LEU A 84 -11.71 6.11 -1.15
C LEU A 84 -11.87 4.72 -1.77
N GLN A 85 -11.27 4.45 -2.94
CA GLN A 85 -11.26 3.10 -3.51
C GLN A 85 -10.46 2.10 -2.65
N SER A 86 -9.56 2.55 -1.78
CA SER A 86 -8.87 1.66 -0.83
C SER A 86 -9.85 0.95 0.11
N LEU A 87 -10.95 1.62 0.50
CA LEU A 87 -12.02 1.02 1.30
C LEU A 87 -12.72 -0.10 0.53
N GLU A 88 -13.03 0.14 -0.74
CA GLU A 88 -13.68 -0.85 -1.61
C GLU A 88 -12.79 -2.08 -1.82
N LYS A 89 -11.48 -1.88 -1.98
CA LYS A 89 -10.50 -2.96 -2.06
C LYS A 89 -10.45 -3.78 -0.77
N ALA A 90 -10.47 -3.10 0.38
CA ALA A 90 -10.44 -3.76 1.69
C ALA A 90 -11.66 -4.65 1.96
N LYS A 91 -12.84 -4.33 1.42
CA LYS A 91 -14.06 -5.14 1.58
C LYS A 91 -13.93 -6.57 1.03
N VAL A 92 -13.02 -6.83 0.10
CA VAL A 92 -12.76 -8.21 -0.35
C VAL A 92 -12.22 -9.10 0.77
N ILE A 93 -11.49 -8.52 1.74
CA ILE A 93 -10.96 -9.26 2.89
C ILE A 93 -12.10 -9.77 3.77
N GLN A 94 -13.14 -8.95 4.01
CA GLN A 94 -14.33 -9.39 4.73
C GLN A 94 -14.97 -10.62 4.08
N TRP A 95 -15.03 -10.64 2.75
CA TRP A 95 -15.57 -11.78 2.00
C TRP A 95 -14.71 -13.03 2.14
N LEU A 96 -13.37 -12.90 2.09
CA LEU A 96 -12.46 -14.01 2.27
C LEU A 96 -12.45 -14.56 3.70
N CYS A 97 -12.69 -13.70 4.70
CA CYS A 97 -12.77 -14.10 6.11
C CYS A 97 -14.13 -14.69 6.51
N PHE A 98 -15.05 -14.89 5.57
CA PHE A 98 -16.38 -15.42 5.85
C PHE A 98 -16.35 -16.90 6.26
N THR A 99 -17.03 -17.24 7.37
CA THR A 99 -17.24 -18.63 7.79
C THR A 99 -18.37 -19.27 6.98
N PRO A 100 -18.08 -20.25 6.12
CA PRO A 100 -19.12 -20.89 5.31
C PRO A 100 -20.10 -21.69 6.18
N PRO A 101 -21.38 -21.84 5.78
CA PRO A 101 -22.36 -22.64 6.51
C PRO A 101 -21.89 -24.08 6.77
N SER A 102 -22.22 -24.64 7.95
CA SER A 102 -21.86 -26.01 8.34
C SER A 102 -22.47 -27.11 7.47
N THR A 103 -23.44 -26.76 6.63
CA THR A 103 -24.06 -27.65 5.63
C THR A 103 -23.16 -27.92 4.42
N ILE A 104 -22.04 -27.19 4.27
CA ILE A 104 -21.06 -27.38 3.20
C ILE A 104 -20.14 -28.56 3.52
N THR A 105 -19.99 -29.48 2.57
CA THR A 105 -19.00 -30.56 2.66
C THR A 105 -17.59 -29.99 2.75
N ASN A 106 -16.75 -30.51 3.66
CA ASN A 106 -15.38 -30.05 3.90
C ASN A 106 -15.26 -28.56 4.28
N VAL A 107 -16.26 -28.03 5.01
CA VAL A 107 -16.29 -26.61 5.45
C VAL A 107 -14.98 -26.15 6.10
N LYS A 108 -14.33 -26.98 6.92
CA LYS A 108 -13.06 -26.63 7.58
C LYS A 108 -11.93 -26.37 6.58
N ASP A 109 -11.79 -27.23 5.57
CA ASP A 109 -10.75 -27.09 4.55
C ASP A 109 -11.02 -25.87 3.65
N VAL A 110 -12.29 -25.61 3.35
CA VAL A 110 -12.72 -24.44 2.58
C VAL A 110 -12.40 -23.16 3.36
N SER A 111 -12.77 -23.09 4.64
CA SER A 111 -12.46 -21.95 5.51
C SER A 111 -10.96 -21.71 5.61
N LYS A 112 -10.15 -22.77 5.79
CA LYS A 112 -8.69 -22.65 5.85
C LYS A 112 -8.12 -22.06 4.55
N LYS A 113 -8.56 -22.57 3.38
CA LYS A 113 -8.11 -22.05 2.08
C LYS A 113 -8.50 -20.58 1.87
N LEU A 114 -9.72 -20.21 2.24
CA LEU A 114 -10.18 -18.83 2.13
C LEU A 114 -9.38 -17.89 3.01
N LEU A 115 -9.10 -18.30 4.24
CA LEU A 115 -8.32 -17.51 5.18
C LEU A 115 -6.86 -17.35 4.74
N LEU A 116 -6.26 -18.38 4.15
CA LEU A 116 -4.93 -18.26 3.53
C LEU A 116 -4.94 -17.27 2.35
N GLN A 117 -5.99 -17.28 1.53
CA GLN A 117 -6.14 -16.29 0.46
C GLN A 117 -6.40 -14.87 1.00
N ALA A 118 -7.12 -14.75 2.13
CA ALA A 118 -7.30 -13.46 2.83
C ALA A 118 -5.95 -12.90 3.27
N LEU A 119 -5.13 -13.75 3.87
CA LEU A 119 -3.79 -13.42 4.36
C LEU A 119 -2.88 -12.95 3.22
N GLU A 120 -2.67 -13.78 2.19
CA GLU A 120 -1.84 -13.44 1.02
C GLU A 120 -2.32 -12.14 0.34
N HIS A 121 -3.63 -12.01 0.13
CA HIS A 121 -4.20 -10.84 -0.55
C HIS A 121 -4.11 -9.58 0.31
N SER A 122 -4.23 -9.69 1.63
CA SER A 122 -4.11 -8.55 2.53
C SER A 122 -2.72 -7.92 2.49
N ASN A 123 -1.65 -8.73 2.45
CA ASN A 123 -0.28 -8.23 2.31
C ASN A 123 -0.08 -7.45 1.00
N VAL A 124 -0.68 -7.92 -0.10
CA VAL A 124 -0.69 -7.18 -1.37
C VAL A 124 -1.38 -5.83 -1.21
N LEU A 125 -2.55 -5.79 -0.59
CA LEU A 125 -3.29 -4.55 -0.36
C LEU A 125 -2.57 -3.59 0.59
N PHE A 126 -1.95 -4.08 1.67
CA PHE A 126 -1.21 -3.24 2.60
C PHE A 126 -0.01 -2.55 1.93
N ARG A 127 0.73 -3.26 1.09
CA ARG A 127 1.82 -2.66 0.29
C ARG A 127 1.30 -1.51 -0.59
N GLU A 128 0.16 -1.69 -1.26
CA GLU A 128 -0.47 -0.63 -2.07
C GLU A 128 -0.95 0.53 -1.21
N PHE A 129 -1.69 0.25 -0.14
CA PHE A 129 -2.26 1.26 0.75
C PHE A 129 -1.19 2.09 1.43
N ALA A 130 -0.06 1.49 1.82
CA ALA A 130 1.03 2.20 2.47
C ALA A 130 1.63 3.28 1.56
N LEU A 131 1.80 2.96 0.28
CA LEU A 131 2.32 3.89 -0.73
C LEU A 131 1.33 5.01 -1.07
N ILE A 132 0.02 4.80 -0.89
CA ILE A 132 -1.00 5.86 -0.98
C ILE A 132 -0.99 6.74 0.27
N SER A 133 -0.58 6.21 1.43
CA SER A 133 -0.70 6.87 2.74
C SER A 133 0.48 7.77 3.10
N MET A 134 1.36 8.07 2.14
CA MET A 134 2.60 8.81 2.38
C MET A 134 2.37 10.29 2.73
N TRP A 135 1.20 10.84 2.39
CA TRP A 135 0.83 12.23 2.67
C TRP A 135 0.75 12.54 4.17
N ARG A 136 1.30 13.69 4.54
CA ARG A 136 1.23 14.27 5.89
C ARG A 136 -0.09 15.01 6.10
N VAL A 137 -1.18 14.25 6.08
CA VAL A 137 -2.55 14.76 6.32
C VAL A 137 -3.18 14.04 7.50
N PRO A 138 -4.10 14.69 8.25
CA PRO A 138 -4.73 14.08 9.42
C PRO A 138 -5.71 12.94 9.07
N ALA A 139 -6.14 12.85 7.80
CA ALA A 139 -7.07 11.81 7.34
C ALA A 139 -6.43 10.41 7.45
N MET A 140 -7.14 9.47 8.07
CA MET A 140 -6.68 8.10 8.27
C MET A 140 -6.76 7.27 6.99
N PRO A 141 -5.83 6.33 6.75
CA PRO A 141 -5.89 5.43 5.60
C PRO A 141 -6.96 4.35 5.81
N ILE A 142 -8.21 4.69 5.49
CA ILE A 142 -9.39 3.89 5.84
C ILE A 142 -9.34 2.45 5.32
N GLY A 143 -8.80 2.23 4.11
CA GLY A 143 -8.64 0.88 3.54
C GLY A 143 -7.78 -0.04 4.41
N ALA A 144 -6.63 0.46 4.90
CA ALA A 144 -5.72 -0.31 5.73
C ALA A 144 -6.35 -0.68 7.08
N HIS A 145 -6.92 0.30 7.79
CA HIS A 145 -7.57 0.04 9.07
C HIS A 145 -8.79 -0.89 8.95
N THR A 146 -9.55 -0.76 7.85
CA THR A 146 -10.67 -1.64 7.57
C THR A 146 -10.21 -3.09 7.32
N ALA A 147 -9.16 -3.28 6.51
CA ALA A 147 -8.59 -4.60 6.25
C ALA A 147 -8.03 -5.25 7.52
N LEU A 148 -7.28 -4.50 8.35
CA LEU A 148 -6.79 -4.97 9.65
C LEU A 148 -7.95 -5.37 10.58
N GLY A 149 -9.03 -4.58 10.61
CA GLY A 149 -10.22 -4.89 11.39
C GLY A 149 -10.90 -6.20 10.96
N PHE A 150 -10.97 -6.47 9.66
CA PHE A 150 -11.52 -7.74 9.15
C PHE A 150 -10.63 -8.95 9.47
N LEU A 151 -9.31 -8.76 9.59
CA LEU A 151 -8.34 -9.83 9.86
C LEU A 151 -8.15 -10.15 11.34
N ALA A 152 -8.49 -9.22 12.24
CA ALA A 152 -8.15 -9.31 13.66
C ALA A 152 -8.56 -10.64 14.32
N GLU A 153 -9.83 -11.03 14.20
CA GLU A 153 -10.34 -12.28 14.79
C GLU A 153 -9.95 -13.53 13.96
N PRO A 154 -10.08 -13.54 12.62
CA PRO A 154 -9.68 -14.70 11.82
C PRO A 154 -8.21 -15.08 11.96
N LEU A 155 -7.28 -14.13 12.03
CA LEU A 155 -5.86 -14.44 12.17
C LEU A 155 -5.50 -14.97 13.55
N LYS A 156 -6.19 -14.53 14.61
CA LYS A 156 -6.04 -15.09 15.96
C LYS A 156 -6.36 -16.59 15.96
N GLN A 157 -7.49 -16.97 15.36
CA GLN A 157 -7.90 -18.37 15.22
C GLN A 157 -6.92 -19.18 14.34
N LEU A 158 -6.38 -18.56 13.29
CA LEU A 158 -5.40 -19.20 12.41
C LEU A 158 -4.07 -19.47 13.14
N ALA A 159 -3.56 -18.52 13.92
CA ALA A 159 -2.32 -18.66 14.68
C ALA A 159 -2.42 -19.81 15.69
N GLU A 160 -3.53 -19.90 16.41
CA GLU A 160 -3.83 -21.01 17.34
C GLU A 160 -3.91 -22.39 16.63
N THR A 161 -4.24 -22.41 15.34
CA THR A 161 -4.37 -23.66 14.55
C THR A 161 -3.05 -24.06 13.86
N LEU A 162 -2.20 -23.08 13.52
CA LEU A 162 -0.97 -23.27 12.74
C LEU A 162 0.21 -23.84 13.51
N GLU A 163 0.17 -23.86 14.85
CA GLU A 163 1.18 -24.51 15.70
C GLU A 163 1.39 -26.02 15.38
N THR A 164 0.64 -26.58 14.43
CA THR A 164 0.63 -27.98 14.03
C THR A 164 0.97 -28.26 12.54
N SER A 165 1.32 -27.27 11.70
CA SER A 165 1.56 -27.52 10.26
C SER A 165 2.78 -26.81 9.62
N GLU A 166 3.50 -27.53 8.76
CA GLU A 166 4.75 -27.14 8.09
C GLU A 166 4.55 -26.31 6.78
N HIS A 167 3.86 -25.17 6.83
CA HIS A 167 3.77 -24.29 5.66
C HIS A 167 4.58 -22.99 5.84
N HIS A 168 5.85 -23.02 5.42
CA HIS A 168 6.80 -21.90 5.55
C HIS A 168 6.27 -20.55 5.05
N ASN A 169 5.58 -20.51 3.90
CA ASN A 169 5.03 -19.28 3.33
C ASN A 169 3.97 -18.59 4.23
N VAL A 170 3.25 -19.35 5.05
CA VAL A 170 2.16 -18.78 5.87
C VAL A 170 2.71 -18.00 7.07
N PHE A 171 3.83 -18.46 7.65
CA PHE A 171 4.51 -17.74 8.73
C PHE A 171 5.06 -16.40 8.26
N GLU A 172 5.61 -16.36 7.05
CA GLU A 172 6.10 -15.15 6.39
C GLU A 172 4.98 -14.14 6.16
N ASP A 173 3.86 -14.60 5.62
CA ASP A 173 2.71 -13.72 5.39
C ASP A 173 2.09 -13.22 6.70
N LEU A 174 2.04 -14.06 7.74
CA LEU A 174 1.59 -13.64 9.07
C LEU A 174 2.52 -12.60 9.68
N ARG A 175 3.83 -12.82 9.63
CA ARG A 175 4.83 -11.85 10.12
C ARG A 175 4.64 -10.50 9.44
N GLU A 176 4.46 -10.52 8.12
CA GLU A 176 4.24 -9.30 7.35
C GLU A 176 2.95 -8.56 7.76
N VAL A 177 1.84 -9.25 8.02
CA VAL A 177 0.63 -8.59 8.54
C VAL A 177 0.88 -7.92 9.89
N GLU A 178 1.67 -8.54 10.76
CA GLU A 178 2.02 -7.94 12.05
C GLU A 178 2.90 -6.70 11.90
N GLU A 179 3.88 -6.75 11.00
CA GLU A 179 4.69 -5.59 10.63
C GLU A 179 3.82 -4.45 10.06
N TRP A 180 2.80 -4.77 9.26
CA TRP A 180 1.84 -3.79 8.77
C TRP A 180 0.96 -3.21 9.87
N ARG A 181 0.48 -4.05 10.80
CA ARG A 181 -0.31 -3.59 11.95
C ARG A 181 0.47 -2.58 12.80
N GLU A 182 1.74 -2.87 13.07
CA GLU A 182 2.62 -1.95 13.80
C GLU A 182 2.82 -0.65 13.04
N TYR A 183 3.10 -0.71 11.73
CA TYR A 183 3.25 0.47 10.89
C TYR A 183 2.01 1.36 10.90
N TYR A 184 0.81 0.81 10.69
CA TYR A 184 -0.42 1.60 10.68
C TYR A 184 -0.84 2.09 12.07
N SER A 185 -0.45 1.36 13.14
CA SER A 185 -0.61 1.88 14.50
C SER A 185 0.29 3.10 14.74
N CYS A 186 1.52 3.07 14.26
CA CYS A 186 2.44 4.21 14.30
C CYS A 186 1.95 5.39 13.43
N ASP A 187 1.45 5.12 12.22
CA ASP A 187 0.89 6.14 11.34
C ASP A 187 -0.34 6.82 11.98
N ALA A 188 -1.17 6.06 12.69
CA ALA A 188 -2.34 6.58 13.39
C ALA A 188 -2.00 7.58 14.50
N THR A 189 -0.94 7.34 15.28
CA THR A 189 -0.52 8.27 16.34
C THR A 189 -0.03 9.59 15.73
N TYR A 190 0.75 9.51 14.64
CA TYR A 190 1.18 10.71 13.91
C TYR A 190 0.00 11.52 13.38
N ARG A 191 -0.97 10.89 12.72
CA ARG A 191 -2.15 11.59 12.18
C ARG A 191 -3.03 12.21 13.26
N LYS A 192 -3.16 11.52 14.40
CA LYS A 192 -3.84 12.04 15.60
C LYS A 192 -3.14 13.29 16.12
N TRP A 193 -1.81 13.26 16.25
CA TRP A 193 -1.03 14.44 16.64
C TRP A 193 -1.18 15.57 15.63
N LEU A 194 -1.02 15.29 14.33
CA LEU A 194 -1.13 16.28 13.27
C LEU A 194 -2.50 16.96 13.25
N LYS A 195 -3.57 16.20 13.49
CA LYS A 195 -4.93 16.75 13.61
C LYS A 195 -5.00 17.78 14.76
N ILE A 196 -4.48 17.43 15.93
CA ILE A 196 -4.46 18.32 17.10
C ILE A 196 -3.63 19.59 16.80
N GLU A 197 -2.47 19.45 16.16
CA GLU A 197 -1.63 20.61 15.81
C GLU A 197 -2.33 21.56 14.84
N LEU A 198 -3.02 21.02 13.83
CA LEU A 198 -3.75 21.83 12.87
C LEU A 198 -4.94 22.55 13.53
N GLU A 199 -5.71 21.85 14.38
CA GLU A 199 -6.80 22.46 15.16
C GLU A 199 -6.27 23.58 16.08
N ASN A 200 -5.12 23.36 16.74
CA ASN A 200 -4.50 24.36 17.58
C ASN A 200 -3.97 25.57 16.79
N ALA A 201 -3.50 25.36 15.55
CA ALA A 201 -2.98 26.43 14.69
C ALA A 201 -4.06 27.40 14.19
N GLU A 202 -5.33 27.00 14.20
CA GLU A 202 -6.48 27.87 13.89
C GLU A 202 -6.82 28.85 15.03
N VAL A 203 -6.26 28.63 16.23
CA VAL A 203 -6.50 29.44 17.43
C VAL A 203 -5.28 30.31 17.72
N LEU A 204 -5.49 31.55 18.19
CA LEU A 204 -4.39 32.41 18.59
C LEU A 204 -3.62 31.80 19.78
N VAL A 205 -2.29 31.91 19.77
CA VAL A 205 -1.42 31.32 20.82
C VAL A 205 -1.77 31.80 22.23
N SER A 206 -2.27 33.03 22.36
CA SER A 206 -2.74 33.63 23.61
C SER A 206 -4.07 33.06 24.11
N GLU A 207 -4.85 32.45 23.22
CA GLU A 207 -6.19 31.90 23.48
C GLU A 207 -6.15 30.38 23.68
N LEU A 208 -5.07 29.70 23.25
CA LEU A 208 -4.85 28.28 23.51
C LEU A 208 -4.75 27.99 25.01
N SER A 209 -5.68 27.15 25.47
CA SER A 209 -5.74 26.67 26.85
C SER A 209 -4.53 25.79 27.21
N LEU A 210 -4.30 25.64 28.52
CA LEU A 210 -3.26 24.72 29.02
C LEU A 210 -3.56 23.28 28.58
N GLU A 211 -4.84 22.87 28.61
CA GLU A 211 -5.26 21.52 28.24
C GLU A 211 -4.99 21.20 26.76
N GLU A 212 -5.21 22.17 25.85
CA GLU A 212 -4.91 22.01 24.43
C GLU A 212 -3.41 21.86 24.16
N LYS A 213 -2.59 22.62 24.88
CA LYS A 213 -1.12 22.53 24.82
C LYS A 213 -0.63 21.18 25.35
N GLU A 214 -1.13 20.76 26.50
CA GLU A 214 -0.77 19.46 27.10
C GLU A 214 -1.21 18.29 26.22
N ARG A 215 -2.38 18.38 25.58
CA ARG A 215 -2.88 17.36 24.65
C ARG A 215 -1.97 17.21 23.43
N ALA A 216 -1.53 18.32 22.83
CA ALA A 216 -0.57 18.32 21.73
C ALA A 216 0.77 17.68 22.13
N ILE A 217 1.32 18.09 23.28
CA ILE A 217 2.58 17.54 23.81
C ILE A 217 2.45 16.02 24.08
N SER A 218 1.33 15.59 24.66
CA SER A 218 1.08 14.18 24.96
C SER A 218 1.01 13.35 23.68
N ALA A 219 0.25 13.80 22.67
CA ALA A 219 0.13 13.13 21.38
C ALA A 219 1.47 13.10 20.61
N ALA A 220 2.27 14.17 20.71
CA ALA A 220 3.60 14.23 20.12
C ALA A 220 4.56 13.20 20.75
N LYS A 221 4.56 13.09 22.09
CA LYS A 221 5.35 12.07 22.80
C LYS A 221 4.90 10.65 22.45
N GLU A 222 3.59 10.40 22.40
CA GLU A 222 3.01 9.12 21.96
C GLU A 222 3.49 8.75 20.55
N THR A 223 3.47 9.71 19.63
CA THR A 223 3.94 9.54 18.24
C THR A 223 5.42 9.18 18.17
N LEU A 224 6.29 9.90 18.89
CA LEU A 224 7.72 9.61 18.90
C LEU A 224 8.01 8.22 19.48
N THR A 225 7.38 7.87 20.61
CA THR A 225 7.56 6.54 21.22
C THR A 225 7.13 5.43 20.27
N ALA A 226 5.96 5.55 19.63
CA ALA A 226 5.47 4.56 18.69
C ALA A 226 6.41 4.42 17.47
N SER A 227 6.90 5.54 16.94
CA SER A 227 7.79 5.54 15.78
C SER A 227 9.15 4.94 16.09
N LEU A 228 9.74 5.28 17.25
CA LEU A 228 11.02 4.72 17.67
C LEU A 228 10.90 3.22 17.93
N SER A 229 9.80 2.77 18.55
CA SER A 229 9.55 1.33 18.73
C SER A 229 9.52 0.57 17.40
N LEU A 230 9.01 1.17 16.33
CA LEU A 230 9.03 0.58 14.99
C LEU A 230 10.44 0.59 14.38
N LEU A 231 11.20 1.68 14.56
CA LEU A 231 12.50 1.88 13.92
C LEU A 231 13.66 1.17 14.65
N GLU A 232 13.58 0.99 15.97
CA GLU A 232 14.64 0.41 16.81
C GLU A 232 14.63 -1.13 16.85
N ARG A 233 13.82 -1.78 16.00
CA ARG A 233 13.75 -3.24 15.90
C ARG A 233 15.10 -3.83 15.51
N ARG A 234 15.78 -4.48 16.47
CA ARG A 234 17.10 -5.09 16.26
C ARG A 234 17.05 -6.51 15.69
N GLU A 235 16.05 -7.29 16.10
CA GLU A 235 15.97 -8.72 15.76
C GLU A 235 15.32 -8.97 14.40
N THR A 236 14.37 -8.12 13.99
CA THR A 236 13.65 -8.25 12.71
C THR A 236 13.47 -6.88 12.07
N GLN A 237 14.17 -6.64 10.97
CA GLN A 237 13.98 -5.40 10.20
C GLN A 237 12.60 -5.41 9.54
N TRP A 238 11.87 -4.30 9.64
CA TRP A 238 10.51 -4.16 9.11
C TRP A 238 10.42 -4.46 7.60
N LEU A 239 9.56 -5.40 7.19
CA LEU A 239 9.42 -5.90 5.82
C LEU A 239 10.71 -6.45 5.20
N ALA A 240 11.63 -6.96 6.01
CA ALA A 240 12.75 -7.72 5.45
C ALA A 240 12.23 -9.01 4.79
N SER A 241 12.76 -9.29 3.60
CA SER A 241 12.51 -10.55 2.93
C SER A 241 13.43 -11.60 3.54
N THR A 242 12.87 -12.69 4.04
CA THR A 242 13.64 -13.86 4.47
C THR A 242 13.86 -14.77 3.26
N ASP A 243 15.13 -14.98 2.93
CA ASP A 243 15.79 -16.11 2.24
C ASP A 243 14.98 -17.06 1.33
N ASN A 244 13.98 -16.58 0.59
CA ASN A 244 13.54 -17.25 -0.62
C ASN A 244 14.52 -16.88 -1.74
N ILE A 245 15.71 -17.49 -1.67
CA ILE A 245 16.74 -17.39 -2.69
C ILE A 245 16.15 -17.99 -3.97
N TYR A 246 15.70 -17.13 -4.88
CA TYR A 246 15.31 -17.58 -6.21
C TYR A 246 16.59 -17.93 -6.97
N GLU A 247 16.88 -19.22 -7.08
CA GLU A 247 18.00 -19.73 -7.86
C GLU A 247 17.49 -20.27 -9.20
N SER A 248 18.03 -19.75 -10.30
CA SER A 248 17.78 -20.26 -11.64
C SER A 248 19.10 -20.37 -12.39
N ALA A 249 19.23 -21.41 -13.23
CA ALA A 249 20.38 -21.62 -14.09
C ALA A 249 20.35 -20.72 -15.35
N GLU A 250 19.19 -20.13 -15.68
CA GLU A 250 19.02 -19.27 -16.85
C GLU A 250 18.93 -17.78 -16.47
N PRO A 251 19.23 -16.85 -17.40
CA PRO A 251 19.08 -15.41 -17.14
C PRO A 251 17.60 -15.07 -16.90
N VAL A 252 17.31 -14.58 -15.69
CA VAL A 252 15.97 -14.19 -15.25
C VAL A 252 15.84 -12.68 -15.32
N PHE A 253 14.68 -12.21 -15.74
CA PHE A 253 14.31 -10.80 -15.72
C PHE A 253 13.44 -10.51 -14.51
N LEU A 254 13.55 -9.30 -13.99
CA LEU A 254 12.63 -8.74 -13.02
C LEU A 254 11.67 -7.82 -13.75
N GLU A 255 10.40 -7.88 -13.40
CA GLU A 255 9.35 -7.05 -13.99
C GLU A 255 8.46 -6.45 -12.90
N LEU A 256 8.32 -5.12 -12.91
CA LEU A 256 7.50 -4.35 -11.97
C LEU A 256 6.43 -3.62 -12.76
N HIS A 257 5.16 -3.86 -12.42
CA HIS A 257 4.01 -3.22 -13.04
C HIS A 257 3.31 -2.35 -12.01
N ALA A 258 3.04 -1.11 -12.41
CA ALA A 258 2.37 -0.12 -11.59
C ALA A 258 1.27 0.55 -12.39
N THR A 259 0.07 0.66 -11.83
CA THR A 259 -0.95 1.58 -12.31
C THR A 259 -1.01 2.73 -11.30
N ALA A 260 -0.85 3.97 -11.74
CA ALA A 260 -0.78 5.12 -10.86
C ALA A 260 -1.47 6.35 -11.45
N MET A 261 -1.86 7.28 -10.58
CA MET A 261 -2.21 8.64 -10.95
C MET A 261 -1.01 9.56 -10.73
N LEU A 262 -0.89 10.61 -11.54
CA LEU A 262 0.08 11.67 -11.32
C LEU A 262 -0.58 12.79 -10.52
N CYS A 263 0.07 13.24 -9.46
CA CYS A 263 -0.45 14.27 -8.55
C CYS A 263 0.53 15.45 -8.51
N LEU A 264 0.02 16.64 -8.75
CA LEU A 264 0.77 17.88 -8.59
C LEU A 264 1.04 18.16 -7.10
N PRO A 265 2.04 19.00 -6.77
CA PRO A 265 2.25 19.45 -5.39
C PRO A 265 1.03 20.13 -4.74
N SER A 266 0.10 20.66 -5.54
CA SER A 266 -1.17 21.21 -5.06
C SER A 266 -2.13 20.14 -4.53
N GLY A 267 -1.89 18.86 -4.82
CA GLY A 267 -2.82 17.76 -4.59
C GLY A 267 -3.74 17.47 -5.78
N ASP A 268 -3.75 18.33 -6.80
CA ASP A 268 -4.57 18.11 -8.01
C ASP A 268 -3.98 17.00 -8.89
N CYS A 269 -4.85 16.30 -9.61
CA CYS A 269 -4.41 15.31 -10.59
C CYS A 269 -3.82 15.98 -11.84
N LEU A 270 -2.62 15.53 -12.25
CA LEU A 270 -2.04 15.82 -13.55
C LEU A 270 -2.57 14.80 -14.58
N CYS A 271 -3.50 15.24 -15.42
CA CYS A 271 -4.09 14.40 -16.46
C CYS A 271 -3.00 13.90 -17.43
N PRO A 272 -2.89 12.60 -17.69
CA PRO A 272 -1.85 12.07 -18.56
C PRO A 272 -2.19 12.31 -20.04
N ASP A 273 -1.17 12.71 -20.81
CA ASP A 273 -1.19 12.73 -22.26
C ASP A 273 0.07 12.07 -22.83
N ALA A 274 0.17 11.98 -24.17
CA ALA A 274 1.32 11.34 -24.82
C ALA A 274 2.65 12.03 -24.48
N THR A 275 2.65 13.35 -24.27
CA THR A 275 3.83 14.13 -23.92
C THR A 275 4.24 13.85 -22.47
N VAL A 276 3.28 13.84 -21.55
CA VAL A 276 3.48 13.49 -20.13
C VAL A 276 4.03 12.07 -20.02
N CYS A 277 3.42 11.08 -20.70
CA CYS A 277 3.91 9.70 -20.69
C CYS A 277 5.34 9.59 -21.25
N THR A 278 5.66 10.28 -22.34
CA THR A 278 7.01 10.26 -22.95
C THR A 278 8.04 10.90 -22.03
N THR A 279 7.70 12.05 -21.43
CA THR A 279 8.58 12.76 -20.50
C THR A 279 8.81 11.93 -19.24
N LEU A 280 7.76 11.31 -18.71
CA LEU A 280 7.85 10.44 -17.55
C LEU A 280 8.70 9.21 -17.82
N MET A 281 8.52 8.57 -18.98
CA MET A 281 9.36 7.45 -19.40
C MET A 281 10.84 7.85 -19.45
N SER A 282 11.16 9.01 -20.01
CA SER A 282 12.53 9.55 -20.06
C SER A 282 13.10 9.86 -18.68
N ALA A 283 12.27 10.40 -17.77
CA ALA A 283 12.64 10.68 -16.40
C ALA A 283 12.96 9.39 -15.62
N LEU A 284 12.14 8.34 -15.79
CA LEU A 284 12.37 7.03 -15.18
C LEU A 284 13.68 6.37 -15.66
N TYR A 285 14.02 6.49 -16.94
CA TYR A 285 15.35 6.07 -17.43
C TYR A 285 16.47 6.91 -16.80
N SER A 286 16.28 8.22 -16.69
CA SER A 286 17.28 9.16 -16.17
C SER A 286 17.50 9.03 -14.65
N SER A 287 16.64 8.28 -13.94
CA SER A 287 16.81 7.97 -12.51
C SER A 287 17.99 7.04 -12.23
N VAL A 288 18.54 6.39 -13.25
CA VAL A 288 19.69 5.48 -13.15
C VAL A 288 20.76 5.84 -14.18
N GLY A 289 22.00 5.40 -13.97
CA GLY A 289 23.10 5.68 -14.88
C GLY A 289 23.01 4.89 -16.20
N ASP A 290 23.55 5.45 -17.28
CA ASP A 290 23.52 4.85 -18.63
C ASP A 290 24.11 3.43 -18.66
N GLU A 291 25.19 3.19 -17.89
CA GLU A 291 25.80 1.86 -17.75
C GLU A 291 24.82 0.84 -17.19
N VAL A 292 23.96 1.25 -16.27
CA VAL A 292 22.96 0.38 -15.66
C VAL A 292 21.85 0.09 -16.66
N VAL A 293 21.43 1.09 -17.43
CA VAL A 293 20.44 0.91 -18.51
C VAL A 293 20.95 -0.13 -19.53
N SER A 294 22.20 -0.01 -19.96
CA SER A 294 22.79 -0.94 -20.94
C SER A 294 23.05 -2.32 -20.36
N ASN A 295 23.76 -2.41 -19.23
CA ASN A 295 24.22 -3.68 -18.66
C ASN A 295 23.05 -4.54 -18.17
N ARG A 296 22.00 -3.89 -17.66
CA ARG A 296 20.81 -4.57 -17.17
C ARG A 296 19.69 -4.67 -18.20
N GLN A 297 19.89 -4.17 -19.41
CA GLN A 297 18.86 -4.16 -20.45
C GLN A 297 17.54 -3.57 -19.91
N LEU A 298 17.64 -2.43 -19.21
CA LEU A 298 16.48 -1.81 -18.59
C LEU A 298 15.49 -1.39 -19.68
N MET A 299 14.24 -1.77 -19.51
CA MET A 299 13.11 -1.37 -20.31
C MET A 299 12.10 -0.66 -19.42
N VAL A 300 11.72 0.55 -19.83
CA VAL A 300 10.64 1.33 -19.23
C VAL A 300 9.56 1.53 -20.28
N LYS A 301 8.32 1.23 -19.92
CA LYS A 301 7.12 1.57 -20.70
C LYS A 301 6.18 2.37 -19.83
N VAL A 302 5.63 3.43 -20.40
CA VAL A 302 4.60 4.26 -19.78
C VAL A 302 3.51 4.48 -20.81
N SER A 303 2.26 4.21 -20.44
CA SER A 303 1.09 4.45 -21.29
C SER A 303 -0.08 4.95 -20.46
N ILE A 304 -0.99 5.71 -21.08
CA ILE A 304 -2.28 6.03 -20.47
C ILE A 304 -3.03 4.72 -20.26
N SER A 305 -3.62 4.52 -19.09
CA SER A 305 -4.33 3.30 -18.81
C SER A 305 -5.57 3.19 -19.67
N SER A 306 -5.80 2.00 -20.24
CA SER A 306 -7.01 1.74 -21.04
C SER A 306 -8.29 1.67 -20.20
N ARG A 307 -8.15 1.66 -18.87
CA ARG A 307 -9.25 1.48 -17.91
C ARG A 307 -9.71 2.79 -17.32
N ASP A 308 -8.78 3.69 -17.06
CA ASP A 308 -9.04 5.02 -16.53
C ASP A 308 -8.07 6.00 -17.19
N ASN A 309 -8.62 7.02 -17.86
CA ASN A 309 -7.86 8.00 -18.60
C ASN A 309 -7.10 8.99 -17.71
N TYR A 310 -7.32 8.97 -16.38
CA TYR A 310 -6.51 9.70 -15.40
C TYR A 310 -5.35 8.87 -14.84
N CYS A 311 -5.34 7.57 -15.10
CA CYS A 311 -4.26 6.68 -14.67
C CYS A 311 -3.24 6.45 -15.80
N ILE A 312 -2.02 6.16 -15.40
CA ILE A 312 -0.96 5.63 -16.25
C ILE A 312 -0.63 4.20 -15.84
N ASP A 313 -0.27 3.38 -16.81
CA ASP A 313 0.32 2.07 -16.61
C ASP A 313 1.83 2.16 -16.90
N ILE A 314 2.62 1.70 -15.93
CA ILE A 314 4.08 1.71 -15.95
C ILE A 314 4.56 0.26 -15.88
N VAL A 315 5.45 -0.12 -16.78
CA VAL A 315 6.14 -1.42 -16.76
C VAL A 315 7.63 -1.17 -16.77
N LEU A 316 8.32 -1.62 -15.73
CA LEU A 316 9.77 -1.63 -15.63
C LEU A 316 10.25 -3.07 -15.73
N ARG A 317 11.22 -3.35 -16.60
CA ARG A 317 11.83 -4.67 -16.74
C ARG A 317 13.34 -4.56 -16.82
N CYS A 318 14.08 -5.43 -16.15
CA CYS A 318 15.53 -5.48 -16.28
C CYS A 318 16.06 -6.89 -16.00
N LEU A 319 17.28 -7.17 -16.45
CA LEU A 319 17.99 -8.40 -16.12
C LEU A 319 18.25 -8.44 -14.61
N ALA A 320 17.91 -9.54 -13.95
CA ALA A 320 18.18 -9.76 -12.53
C ALA A 320 19.69 -9.93 -12.30
N ILE A 321 20.20 -9.33 -11.23
CA ILE A 321 21.56 -9.58 -10.74
C ILE A 321 21.51 -9.96 -9.26
N PHE A 322 22.60 -10.52 -8.77
CA PHE A 322 22.74 -10.89 -7.36
C PHE A 322 22.44 -9.70 -6.44
N GLY A 323 21.56 -9.89 -5.47
CA GLY A 323 21.14 -8.87 -4.52
C GLY A 323 19.80 -8.18 -4.84
N ASP A 324 19.23 -8.30 -6.04
CA ASP A 324 17.88 -7.75 -6.34
C ASP A 324 16.74 -8.71 -5.95
N GLY A 325 16.92 -9.47 -4.86
CA GLY A 325 16.07 -10.63 -4.52
C GLY A 325 16.43 -11.90 -5.30
N PHE A 326 17.44 -11.84 -6.16
CA PHE A 326 18.11 -12.99 -6.75
C PHE A 326 19.39 -13.28 -5.96
N GLY A 327 19.57 -14.52 -5.50
CA GLY A 327 20.67 -14.82 -4.58
C GLY A 327 20.49 -14.18 -3.18
N PRO A 328 21.41 -14.45 -2.24
CA PRO A 328 21.51 -13.71 -0.99
C PRO A 328 21.53 -12.19 -1.18
N HIS A 329 20.82 -11.47 -0.33
CA HIS A 329 20.77 -10.00 -0.34
C HIS A 329 21.18 -9.43 1.01
N ASP A 330 22.19 -8.55 1.00
CA ASP A 330 22.65 -7.85 2.20
C ASP A 330 21.78 -6.62 2.55
N ILE A 331 20.90 -6.22 1.62
CA ILE A 331 20.07 -5.02 1.69
C ILE A 331 18.64 -5.40 1.33
N ASN A 332 17.66 -5.06 2.17
CA ASN A 332 16.24 -5.26 1.90
C ASN A 332 15.64 -4.00 1.24
N ASP A 333 16.18 -3.58 0.10
CA ASP A 333 15.86 -2.30 -0.54
C ASP A 333 15.03 -2.44 -1.83
N GLY A 334 14.82 -3.68 -2.29
CA GLY A 334 14.02 -4.00 -3.47
C GLY A 334 14.76 -3.79 -4.79
N GLY A 335 16.07 -3.55 -4.73
CA GLY A 335 16.93 -3.40 -5.89
C GLY A 335 16.60 -2.20 -6.77
N ILE A 336 16.99 -2.29 -8.03
CA ILE A 336 16.90 -1.17 -8.97
C ILE A 336 15.47 -0.76 -9.33
N LEU A 337 14.57 -1.72 -9.54
CA LEU A 337 13.19 -1.41 -9.98
C LEU A 337 12.44 -0.66 -8.89
N SER A 338 12.62 -1.08 -7.64
CA SER A 338 12.16 -0.36 -6.45
C SER A 338 12.74 1.06 -6.39
N THR A 339 14.04 1.21 -6.61
CA THR A 339 14.72 2.52 -6.59
C THR A 339 14.15 3.50 -7.63
N ILE A 340 13.97 3.04 -8.88
CA ILE A 340 13.41 3.85 -9.97
C ILE A 340 11.99 4.30 -9.61
N LEU A 341 11.14 3.38 -9.16
CA LEU A 341 9.75 3.70 -8.87
C LEU A 341 9.61 4.58 -7.61
N ALA A 342 10.46 4.37 -6.60
CA ALA A 342 10.51 5.20 -5.38
C ALA A 342 10.75 6.68 -5.69
N ALA A 343 11.60 7.00 -6.68
CA ALA A 343 11.81 8.38 -7.11
C ALA A 343 10.51 9.03 -7.66
N GLY A 344 9.68 8.24 -8.35
CA GLY A 344 8.35 8.66 -8.79
C GLY A 344 7.39 8.93 -7.64
N PHE A 345 7.35 8.03 -6.64
CA PHE A 345 6.52 8.21 -5.45
C PHE A 345 6.87 9.46 -4.65
N LYS A 346 8.17 9.72 -4.50
CA LYS A 346 8.67 10.85 -3.72
C LYS A 346 8.60 12.18 -4.48
N GLY A 347 8.25 12.16 -5.77
CA GLY A 347 8.23 13.36 -6.61
C GLY A 347 9.62 13.89 -6.96
N GLU A 348 10.61 13.01 -6.97
CA GLU A 348 12.04 13.32 -7.09
C GLU A 348 12.62 12.89 -8.44
N LEU A 349 11.76 12.59 -9.41
CA LEU A 349 12.19 12.14 -10.73
C LEU A 349 13.02 13.23 -11.44
N PRO A 350 14.24 12.90 -11.89
CA PRO A 350 15.08 13.86 -12.58
C PRO A 350 14.45 14.24 -13.91
N ARG A 351 14.52 15.54 -14.24
CA ARG A 351 14.03 16.09 -15.52
C ARG A 351 12.52 15.88 -15.75
N PHE A 352 11.77 15.51 -14.73
CA PHE A 352 10.32 15.60 -14.70
C PHE A 352 9.88 16.90 -14.00
N GLN A 353 8.57 17.13 -13.94
CA GLN A 353 8.04 18.26 -13.20
C GLN A 353 8.29 18.06 -11.69
N ALA A 354 8.94 19.05 -11.07
CA ALA A 354 9.35 18.96 -9.67
C ALA A 354 8.14 18.80 -8.73
N GLY A 355 8.26 17.85 -7.79
CA GLY A 355 7.24 17.57 -6.78
C GLY A 355 5.99 16.85 -7.32
N VAL A 356 5.95 16.46 -8.60
CA VAL A 356 4.86 15.62 -9.10
C VAL A 356 5.07 14.19 -8.63
N THR A 357 4.15 13.69 -7.81
CA THR A 357 4.20 12.36 -7.21
C THR A 357 3.35 11.36 -7.98
N MET A 358 3.61 10.07 -7.75
CA MET A 358 2.78 8.97 -8.21
C MET A 358 1.92 8.45 -7.07
N GLU A 359 0.60 8.52 -7.20
CA GLU A 359 -0.33 7.80 -6.32
C GLU A 359 -0.66 6.44 -6.92
N ILE A 360 -0.14 5.37 -6.32
CA ILE A 360 -0.33 4.01 -6.85
C ILE A 360 -1.76 3.53 -6.62
N SER A 361 -2.34 2.97 -7.67
CA SER A 361 -3.59 2.24 -7.59
C SER A 361 -3.35 0.75 -7.51
N ARG A 362 -2.37 0.24 -8.26
CA ARG A 362 -2.07 -1.18 -8.31
C ARG A 362 -0.58 -1.40 -8.49
N LEU A 363 -0.02 -2.35 -7.75
CA LEU A 363 1.40 -2.68 -7.82
C LEU A 363 1.65 -4.18 -7.78
N ASP A 364 2.43 -4.69 -8.73
CA ASP A 364 2.78 -6.09 -8.79
C ASP A 364 4.22 -6.26 -9.32
N ALA A 365 4.94 -7.29 -8.86
CA ALA A 365 6.29 -7.59 -9.31
C ALA A 365 6.48 -9.10 -9.55
N TRP A 366 7.26 -9.45 -10.56
CA TRP A 366 7.50 -10.83 -10.98
C TRP A 366 8.92 -11.06 -11.47
N TYR A 367 9.34 -12.32 -11.37
CA TYR A 367 10.37 -12.89 -12.20
C TYR A 367 9.76 -13.24 -13.57
N SER A 368 10.44 -12.89 -14.65
CA SER A 368 10.03 -13.23 -16.02
C SER A 368 11.19 -13.82 -16.82
N ASN A 369 10.85 -14.68 -17.79
CA ASN A 369 11.85 -15.25 -18.69
C ASN A 369 12.23 -14.27 -19.82
N LYS A 370 13.13 -14.69 -20.72
CA LYS A 370 13.57 -13.88 -21.87
C LYS A 370 12.41 -13.44 -22.78
N ASP A 371 11.41 -14.29 -22.95
CA ASP A 371 10.24 -14.04 -23.78
C ASP A 371 9.21 -13.10 -23.12
N GLY A 372 9.43 -12.71 -21.85
CA GLY A 372 8.53 -11.85 -21.08
C GLY A 372 7.34 -12.61 -20.47
N ILE A 373 7.44 -13.94 -20.35
CA ILE A 373 6.43 -14.74 -19.64
C ILE A 373 6.71 -14.59 -18.14
N LEU A 374 5.69 -14.13 -17.40
CA LEU A 374 5.74 -13.98 -15.95
C LEU A 374 5.68 -15.37 -15.28
N GLU A 375 6.57 -15.62 -14.33
CA GLU A 375 6.69 -16.91 -13.65
C GLU A 375 6.29 -16.83 -12.18
N PHE A 376 7.13 -16.22 -11.35
CA PHE A 376 6.99 -16.21 -9.89
C PHE A 376 6.88 -14.77 -9.36
N PRO A 377 6.10 -14.51 -8.29
CA PRO A 377 6.07 -13.19 -7.67
C PRO A 377 7.44 -12.78 -7.11
N ALA A 378 7.88 -11.56 -7.42
CA ALA A 378 9.11 -10.96 -6.91
C ALA A 378 8.79 -10.00 -5.75
N THR A 379 8.25 -10.54 -4.65
CA THR A 379 7.76 -9.75 -3.51
C THR A 379 8.84 -8.90 -2.85
N TYR A 380 10.11 -9.32 -2.92
CA TYR A 380 11.28 -8.55 -2.49
C TYR A 380 11.28 -7.12 -3.05
N ILE A 381 10.95 -6.95 -4.34
CA ILE A 381 10.95 -5.64 -5.00
C ILE A 381 9.91 -4.71 -4.36
N VAL A 382 8.69 -5.22 -4.15
CA VAL A 382 7.60 -4.43 -3.59
C VAL A 382 7.83 -4.14 -2.11
N LYS A 383 8.31 -5.12 -1.33
CA LYS A 383 8.67 -4.91 0.09
C LYS A 383 9.76 -3.85 0.23
N GLY A 384 10.80 -3.94 -0.59
CA GLY A 384 11.88 -2.96 -0.62
C GLY A 384 11.40 -1.57 -1.03
N LEU A 385 10.46 -1.48 -1.97
CA LEU A 385 9.83 -0.22 -2.34
C LEU A 385 9.07 0.40 -1.17
N CYS A 386 8.25 -0.40 -0.48
CA CYS A 386 7.59 0.03 0.75
C CYS A 386 8.61 0.52 1.79
N ARG A 387 9.73 -0.18 1.98
CA ARG A 387 10.81 0.27 2.88
C ARG A 387 11.43 1.59 2.45
N ARG A 388 11.75 1.75 1.15
CA ARG A 388 12.32 2.98 0.57
C ARG A 388 11.38 4.17 0.69
N CYS A 389 10.07 3.96 0.70
CA CYS A 389 9.09 5.03 0.86
C CYS A 389 8.76 5.26 2.33
N CYS A 390 8.24 4.24 3.02
CA CYS A 390 7.64 4.34 4.35
C CYS A 390 8.65 4.66 5.46
N LEU A 391 9.81 4.00 5.51
CA LEU A 391 10.76 4.18 6.62
C LEU A 391 11.37 5.59 6.64
N PRO A 392 11.88 6.14 5.51
CA PRO A 392 12.31 7.53 5.48
C PRO A 392 11.20 8.51 5.88
N GLU A 393 9.95 8.26 5.48
CA GLU A 393 8.85 9.14 5.84
C GLU A 393 8.50 9.06 7.33
N VAL A 394 8.52 7.88 7.96
CA VAL A 394 8.37 7.77 9.43
C VAL A 394 9.44 8.59 10.13
N ILE A 395 10.70 8.50 9.69
CA ILE A 395 11.81 9.28 10.26
C ILE A 395 11.58 10.79 10.07
N LEU A 396 11.17 11.24 8.89
CA LEU A 396 10.89 12.65 8.62
C LEU A 396 9.71 13.18 9.47
N ARG A 397 8.71 12.34 9.71
CA ARG A 397 7.59 12.65 10.63
C ARG A 397 8.05 12.74 12.08
N CYS A 398 8.94 11.85 12.53
CA CYS A 398 9.57 11.98 13.85
C CYS A 398 10.29 13.32 13.99
N MET A 399 11.09 13.69 12.98
CA MET A 399 11.79 14.98 12.94
C MET A 399 10.82 16.16 13.07
N GLN A 400 9.70 16.13 12.33
CA GLN A 400 8.65 17.14 12.42
C GLN A 400 8.05 17.23 13.84
N VAL A 401 7.71 16.09 14.44
CA VAL A 401 7.14 16.01 15.79
C VAL A 401 8.13 16.51 16.85
N SER A 402 9.42 16.16 16.72
CA SER A 402 10.48 16.65 17.60
C SER A 402 10.60 18.18 17.57
N VAL A 403 10.44 18.81 16.41
CA VAL A 403 10.46 20.27 16.29
C VAL A 403 9.27 20.91 17.01
N SER A 404 8.06 20.33 16.88
CA SER A 404 6.89 20.82 17.62
C SER A 404 7.08 20.72 19.14
N LEU A 405 7.66 19.61 19.63
CA LEU A 405 7.98 19.46 21.06
C LEU A 405 9.01 20.48 21.55
N MET A 406 10.12 20.63 20.82
CA MET A 406 11.14 21.64 21.15
C MET A 406 10.52 23.04 21.17
N GLY A 407 9.63 23.30 20.22
CA GLY A 407 8.91 24.55 20.14
C GLY A 407 7.99 24.82 21.34
N SER A 408 7.43 23.75 21.90
CA SER A 408 6.64 23.78 23.15
C SER A 408 7.50 23.81 24.42
N GLY A 409 8.82 23.97 24.30
CA GLY A 409 9.76 23.98 25.44
C GLY A 409 10.07 22.60 26.02
N VAL A 410 9.68 21.52 25.32
CA VAL A 410 9.97 20.14 25.72
C VAL A 410 11.12 19.62 24.88
N GLN A 411 12.27 19.38 25.50
CA GLN A 411 13.37 18.70 24.82
C GLN A 411 13.04 17.21 24.70
N PRO A 412 12.94 16.64 23.49
CA PRO A 412 12.71 15.21 23.34
C PRO A 412 14.01 14.44 23.61
N ASP A 413 14.00 13.57 24.61
CA ASP A 413 15.14 12.71 24.97
C ASP A 413 15.60 11.80 23.81
N SER A 414 14.73 11.57 22.82
CA SER A 414 14.94 10.67 21.70
C SER A 414 15.57 11.30 20.45
N HIS A 415 15.87 12.60 20.46
CA HIS A 415 16.44 13.28 19.28
C HIS A 415 17.79 12.69 18.87
N ASP A 416 18.68 12.50 19.85
CA ASP A 416 20.00 11.92 19.62
C ASP A 416 19.89 10.45 19.17
N SER A 417 18.99 9.69 19.80
CA SER A 417 18.68 8.31 19.41
C SER A 417 18.25 8.21 17.95
N LEU A 418 17.41 9.12 17.44
CA LEU A 418 16.98 9.10 16.03
C LEU A 418 18.16 9.39 15.08
N ILE A 419 19.05 10.31 15.44
CA ILE A 419 20.23 10.64 14.63
C ILE A 419 21.17 9.44 14.54
N GLU A 420 21.47 8.83 15.69
CA GLU A 420 22.29 7.63 15.81
C GLU A 420 21.67 6.46 15.05
N LEU A 421 20.37 6.24 15.21
CA LEU A 421 19.65 5.15 14.57
C LEU A 421 19.71 5.23 13.04
N VAL A 422 19.54 6.42 12.47
CA VAL A 422 19.63 6.59 11.01
C VAL A 422 21.08 6.54 10.53
N GLY A 423 22.04 7.05 11.32
CA GLY A 423 23.47 7.02 10.98
C GLY A 423 24.14 5.66 11.20
N SER A 424 23.49 4.73 11.91
CA SER A 424 24.00 3.41 12.24
C SER A 424 24.20 2.56 10.99
N PRO A 425 25.41 1.99 10.77
CA PRO A 425 25.64 1.06 9.67
C PRO A 425 24.85 -0.25 9.85
N GLU A 426 24.46 -0.60 11.08
CA GLU A 426 23.68 -1.81 11.38
C GLU A 426 22.23 -1.72 10.87
N THR A 427 21.61 -0.54 10.96
CA THR A 427 20.22 -0.34 10.51
C THR A 427 20.12 -0.17 9.00
N ARG A 428 21.19 0.33 8.37
CA ARG A 428 21.26 0.65 6.94
C ARG A 428 20.17 1.59 6.45
N PHE A 429 19.57 2.38 7.34
CA PHE A 429 18.50 3.30 6.95
C PHE A 429 18.96 4.34 5.94
N LEU A 430 20.21 4.79 5.99
CA LEU A 430 20.79 5.72 4.99
C LEU A 430 20.58 5.24 3.55
N ASP A 431 20.66 3.93 3.30
CA ASP A 431 20.54 3.34 1.95
C ASP A 431 19.12 3.49 1.36
N LEU A 432 18.13 3.76 2.22
CA LEU A 432 16.72 3.91 1.84
C LEU A 432 16.35 5.36 1.49
N PHE A 433 17.13 6.34 1.95
CA PHE A 433 16.88 7.75 1.67
C PHE A 433 17.30 8.10 0.25
N SER A 434 16.54 9.00 -0.39
CA SER A 434 17.02 9.68 -1.59
C SER A 434 18.05 10.75 -1.23
N GLN A 435 18.82 11.18 -2.23
CA GLN A 435 19.73 12.32 -2.05
C GLN A 435 19.00 13.60 -1.63
N GLN A 436 17.79 13.83 -2.16
CA GLN A 436 16.97 15.00 -1.81
C GLN A 436 16.49 14.91 -0.35
N GLN A 437 16.04 13.75 0.11
CA GLN A 437 15.67 13.54 1.51
C GLN A 437 16.86 13.66 2.47
N LEU A 438 18.05 13.19 2.08
CA LEU A 438 19.27 13.38 2.86
C LEU A 438 19.67 14.85 2.99
N GLN A 439 19.51 15.63 1.92
CA GLN A 439 19.70 17.08 1.96
C GLN A 439 18.69 17.75 2.89
N ALA A 440 17.40 17.41 2.79
CA ALA A 440 16.36 17.92 3.68
C ALA A 440 16.67 17.59 5.15
N ARG A 441 17.11 16.36 5.44
CA ARG A 441 17.59 15.94 6.76
C ARG A 441 18.79 16.76 7.23
N TYR A 442 19.78 16.99 6.36
CA TYR A 442 20.95 17.77 6.72
C TYR A 442 20.58 19.22 7.09
N TYR A 443 19.69 19.85 6.30
CA TYR A 443 19.15 21.17 6.64
C TYR A 443 18.39 21.16 7.96
N PHE A 444 17.59 20.11 8.20
CA PHE A 444 16.91 19.92 9.48
C PHE A 444 17.90 19.88 10.65
N LEU A 445 18.91 19.00 10.61
CA LEU A 445 19.90 18.87 11.69
C LEU A 445 20.67 20.17 11.93
N LYS A 446 20.99 20.90 10.87
CA LYS A 446 21.71 22.18 10.96
C LYS A 446 20.86 23.30 11.57
N ASN A 447 19.56 23.31 11.29
CA ASN A 447 18.64 24.38 11.71
C ASN A 447 17.90 24.06 13.02
N SER A 448 17.76 22.80 13.42
CA SER A 448 17.26 22.40 14.75
C SER A 448 18.18 22.90 15.88
N LEU A 449 19.44 23.21 15.57
CA LEU A 449 20.38 23.91 16.47
C LEU A 449 20.19 25.45 16.49
N ARG A 450 19.27 26.00 15.68
CA ARG A 450 18.92 27.43 15.61
C ARG A 450 17.43 27.64 15.28
N VAL A 451 16.57 27.60 16.30
CA VAL A 451 15.26 28.31 16.43
C VAL A 451 14.47 28.62 15.13
N TYR A 452 13.45 27.79 14.81
CA TYR A 452 12.21 28.00 13.99
C TYR A 452 12.26 28.64 12.56
N PRO A 453 11.16 28.60 11.76
CA PRO A 453 10.30 27.50 11.31
C PRO A 453 10.28 27.44 9.77
N VAL A 454 10.83 26.42 9.14
CA VAL A 454 10.58 26.16 7.70
C VAL A 454 10.56 24.66 7.47
N LEU A 455 9.40 24.02 7.67
CA LEU A 455 9.14 22.65 7.22
C LEU A 455 7.62 22.46 7.09
N TYR A 456 7.00 23.27 6.25
CA TYR A 456 5.65 23.02 5.73
C TYR A 456 5.62 22.76 4.21
N LEU A 457 6.79 22.60 3.59
CA LEU A 457 6.92 22.37 2.16
C LEU A 457 7.89 21.23 1.92
N PHE A 458 7.42 20.00 2.12
CA PHE A 458 7.77 18.80 1.35
C PHE A 458 6.68 17.75 1.59
#